data_AF-A0A8H9UXC3-F1
#
_entry.id   AF-A0A8H9UXC3-F1
#
_cell.length_a   1.000
_cell.length_b   1.000
_cell.length_c   1.000
_cell.angle_alpha   90.00
_cell.angle_beta   90.00
_cell.angle_gamma   90.00
#
_symmetry.space_group_name_H-M   'P 1'
#
loop_
_entity.id
_entity.type
_entity.pdbx_description
1 polymer ?
#
loop_
_entity_poly.entity_id
_entity_poly.type
_entity_poly.pdbx_seq_one_letter_code
_entity_poly.pdbx_strand_id
1 'polypeptide(L)'
;MKYIGSFFKANSLSKEEIASQLLFLSKESVNHIVLESRCGISTNYKNLKENFKKDEISFFKNNTPLICIYKKAKPNIYSSKYSKTWDDTTFKKDIPVSSNALMTLSLLRLCSYYEKFKNINSALYKRAAFYKNLSKLQLEFYYTYLRNPEGFFVNKKNDESSSKSGLNISEKEDEMSFSDQALMMLAYYMYSKVAPEDSDSKTYEDFALQILNMFVNFKEELYSLSLDECCKIDYCLNNMLLYSNNEDCKLLVLDLSDFILNKYYESNSTFSNLETTSLLALNMYLSYKNTNILIFKDAYLDLIELFCNMFNDEKGIILKGTDKKEYKYSNMEICLYLTNLLMSFDLDEDSSDKRENIISKVYKNYIVNSGIVTSFPDAPNLDSHERYKKFSLKPDDLIDESMFRMTNANSPELTGLAPIFTKNLKYSTKKSIFTSDKTTFDSTKNMFIFFVFINSFIDKYIDFITDTPQEKKNAMLIEQIGSLKDVQKTNKLPKLNNSNSNTLIVPPDAGESDYNSIINQDQVHEISPPPKNPNLTREISEYIDSSIDKKEDLDDKMKNILDSTDL
;
A
#
# COMPACT_ATOMS: atom_id res chain seq x y z
N MET A 1 47.78 9.86 -5.41
CA MET A 1 46.46 9.23 -5.70
C MET A 1 45.56 9.11 -4.46
N LYS A 2 45.44 10.14 -3.60
CA LYS A 2 44.59 10.10 -2.38
C LYS A 2 43.30 10.95 -2.47
N TYR A 3 43.01 11.56 -3.62
CA TYR A 3 41.95 12.58 -3.79
C TYR A 3 40.84 12.20 -4.78
N ILE A 4 40.78 10.94 -5.21
CA ILE A 4 39.72 10.45 -6.13
C ILE A 4 38.56 9.80 -5.37
N GLY A 5 38.76 9.32 -4.14
CA GLY A 5 37.71 8.65 -3.36
C GLY A 5 36.51 9.54 -3.01
N SER A 6 36.73 10.84 -2.76
CA SER A 6 35.68 11.80 -2.44
C SER A 6 34.80 12.14 -3.65
N PHE A 7 35.36 12.10 -4.87
CA PHE A 7 34.63 12.35 -6.11
C PHE A 7 33.73 11.17 -6.54
N PHE A 8 34.06 9.94 -6.14
CA PHE A 8 33.19 8.78 -6.39
C PHE A 8 32.08 8.61 -5.33
N LYS A 9 32.30 9.05 -4.09
CA LYS A 9 31.25 9.12 -3.06
C LYS A 9 30.18 10.18 -3.36
N ALA A 10 30.49 11.18 -4.17
CA ALA A 10 29.57 12.26 -4.53
C ALA A 10 28.36 11.84 -5.39
N ASN A 11 28.28 10.57 -5.83
CA ASN A 11 27.21 10.06 -6.69
C ASN A 11 26.37 8.92 -6.07
N SER A 12 26.59 8.57 -4.80
CA SER A 12 25.80 7.55 -4.10
C SER A 12 24.85 8.23 -3.11
N LEU A 13 23.54 8.12 -3.36
CA LEU A 13 22.54 8.57 -2.41
C LEU A 13 22.57 7.75 -1.13
N SER A 14 22.32 8.40 0.00
CA SER A 14 22.09 7.75 1.30
C SER A 14 20.72 7.06 1.33
N LYS A 15 20.52 6.17 2.30
CA LYS A 15 19.22 5.51 2.53
C LYS A 15 18.13 6.52 2.91
N GLU A 16 18.48 7.56 3.66
CA GLU A 16 17.57 8.66 4.03
C GLU A 16 17.15 9.47 2.80
N GLU A 17 18.10 9.80 1.92
CA GLU A 17 17.80 10.47 0.66
C GLU A 17 16.88 9.61 -0.21
N ILE A 18 17.17 8.31 -0.36
CA ILE A 18 16.33 7.40 -1.15
C ILE A 18 14.93 7.30 -0.56
N ALA A 19 14.78 7.12 0.75
CA ALA A 19 13.48 7.08 1.41
C ALA A 19 12.70 8.40 1.24
N SER A 20 13.40 9.54 1.36
CA SER A 20 12.81 10.88 1.18
C SER A 20 12.34 11.10 -0.26
N GLN A 21 13.12 10.67 -1.26
CA GLN A 21 12.73 10.77 -2.68
C GLN A 21 11.51 9.88 -3.00
N LEU A 22 11.45 8.66 -2.46
CA LEU A 22 10.30 7.76 -2.65
C LEU A 22 9.03 8.33 -2.00
N LEU A 23 9.16 8.91 -0.80
CA LEU A 23 8.07 9.61 -0.13
C LEU A 23 7.60 10.83 -0.94
N PHE A 24 8.54 11.66 -1.40
CA PHE A 24 8.23 12.86 -2.16
C PHE A 24 7.54 12.53 -3.48
N LEU A 25 8.08 11.56 -4.24
CA LEU A 25 7.45 11.00 -5.42
C LEU A 25 6.00 10.61 -5.11
N SER A 26 5.78 9.79 -4.09
CA SER A 26 4.45 9.27 -3.75
C SER A 26 3.46 10.37 -3.37
N LYS A 27 3.89 11.34 -2.56
CA LYS A 27 3.07 12.49 -2.15
C LYS A 27 2.58 13.28 -3.37
N GLU A 28 3.50 13.66 -4.25
CA GLU A 28 3.15 14.45 -5.43
C GLU A 28 2.41 13.63 -6.50
N SER A 29 2.69 12.33 -6.62
CA SER A 29 1.92 11.42 -7.46
C SER A 29 0.47 11.30 -7.02
N VAL A 30 0.22 11.13 -5.72
CA VAL A 30 -1.14 11.12 -5.18
C VAL A 30 -1.83 12.46 -5.42
N ASN A 31 -1.15 13.58 -5.16
CA ASN A 31 -1.68 14.92 -5.45
C ASN A 31 -2.09 15.05 -6.92
N HIS A 32 -1.20 14.71 -7.85
CA HIS A 32 -1.45 14.79 -9.28
C HIS A 32 -2.62 13.89 -9.69
N ILE A 33 -2.66 12.64 -9.23
CA ILE A 33 -3.70 11.69 -9.60
C ILE A 33 -5.06 12.18 -9.08
N VAL A 34 -5.15 12.55 -7.81
CA VAL A 34 -6.41 12.93 -7.19
C VAL A 34 -6.93 14.27 -7.72
N LEU A 35 -6.06 15.23 -8.00
CA LEU A 35 -6.48 16.60 -8.29
C LEU A 35 -6.51 16.94 -9.78
N GLU A 36 -5.64 16.32 -10.57
CA GLU A 36 -5.39 16.71 -11.96
C GLU A 36 -5.79 15.62 -12.96
N SER A 37 -5.63 14.32 -12.65
CA SER A 37 -5.78 13.27 -13.67
C SER A 37 -7.16 13.21 -14.33
N ARG A 38 -8.23 13.51 -13.58
CA ARG A 38 -9.64 13.20 -13.94
C ARG A 38 -9.88 11.72 -14.27
N CYS A 39 -8.96 10.81 -13.93
CA CYS A 39 -9.07 9.37 -14.17
C CYS A 39 -10.04 8.70 -13.19
N GLY A 40 -11.31 9.10 -13.26
CA GLY A 40 -12.30 8.68 -12.27
C GLY A 40 -13.54 9.57 -12.25
N ILE A 41 -14.35 9.37 -11.21
CA ILE A 41 -15.52 10.21 -10.94
C ILE A 41 -15.04 11.41 -10.13
N SER A 42 -15.18 12.59 -10.72
CA SER A 42 -14.76 13.86 -10.10
C SER A 42 -15.90 14.49 -9.33
N THR A 43 -15.57 15.23 -8.27
CA THR A 43 -16.53 16.13 -7.62
C THR A 43 -16.91 17.29 -8.55
N ASN A 44 -18.11 17.85 -8.34
CA ASN A 44 -18.56 19.04 -9.02
C ASN A 44 -18.45 20.28 -8.12
N TYR A 45 -18.48 21.47 -8.72
CA TYR A 45 -18.32 22.72 -7.98
C TYR A 45 -19.44 22.99 -6.96
N LYS A 46 -20.63 22.41 -7.17
CA LYS A 46 -21.76 22.51 -6.24
C LYS A 46 -21.45 21.75 -4.94
N ASN A 47 -21.06 20.49 -5.05
CA ASN A 47 -20.68 19.65 -3.92
C ASN A 47 -19.47 20.23 -3.18
N LEU A 48 -18.50 20.83 -3.90
CA LEU A 48 -17.39 21.53 -3.27
C LEU A 48 -17.86 22.72 -2.41
N LYS A 49 -18.82 23.53 -2.90
CA LYS A 49 -19.36 24.66 -2.12
C LYS A 49 -20.13 24.25 -0.88
N GLU A 50 -20.78 23.10 -0.91
CA GLU A 50 -21.57 22.59 0.21
C GLU A 50 -20.68 22.01 1.32
N ASN A 51 -19.56 21.36 0.95
CA ASN A 51 -18.74 20.61 1.89
C ASN A 51 -17.40 21.29 2.27
N PHE A 52 -17.03 22.38 1.60
CA PHE A 52 -15.74 23.06 1.81
C PHE A 52 -15.90 24.56 2.03
N LYS A 53 -14.98 25.15 2.79
CA LYS A 53 -14.92 26.61 2.97
C LYS A 53 -14.46 27.28 1.67
N LYS A 54 -14.91 28.51 1.42
CA LYS A 54 -14.53 29.30 0.22
C LYS A 54 -13.01 29.35 0.00
N ASP A 55 -12.27 29.50 1.08
CA ASP A 55 -10.81 29.61 1.03
C ASP A 55 -10.13 28.27 0.69
N GLU A 56 -10.72 27.14 1.08
CA GLU A 56 -10.26 25.79 0.70
C GLU A 56 -10.50 25.54 -0.79
N ILE A 57 -11.69 25.93 -1.29
CA ILE A 57 -12.04 25.83 -2.71
C ILE A 57 -11.12 26.71 -3.58
N SER A 58 -10.73 27.88 -3.08
CA SER A 58 -9.88 28.81 -3.81
C SER A 58 -8.49 28.25 -4.13
N PHE A 59 -7.96 27.37 -3.26
CA PHE A 59 -6.66 26.73 -3.46
C PHE A 59 -6.68 25.77 -4.67
N PHE A 60 -7.85 25.22 -5.02
CA PHE A 60 -8.02 24.21 -6.07
C PHE A 60 -8.96 24.69 -7.18
N LYS A 61 -9.06 26.00 -7.41
CA LYS A 61 -10.05 26.63 -8.32
C LYS A 61 -10.03 26.12 -9.77
N ASN A 62 -8.95 25.46 -10.18
CA ASN A 62 -8.75 24.89 -11.52
C ASN A 62 -8.72 23.35 -11.54
N ASN A 63 -8.87 22.71 -10.38
CA ASN A 63 -8.80 21.26 -10.22
C ASN A 63 -10.20 20.69 -10.02
N THR A 64 -10.38 19.44 -10.43
CA THR A 64 -11.62 18.68 -10.25
C THR A 64 -11.28 17.40 -9.49
N PRO A 65 -11.24 17.48 -8.14
CA PRO A 65 -10.79 16.40 -7.29
C PRO A 65 -11.57 15.10 -7.51
N LEU A 66 -10.89 13.96 -7.48
CA LEU A 66 -11.50 12.64 -7.60
C LEU A 66 -12.19 12.22 -6.29
N ILE A 67 -13.46 11.82 -6.43
CA ILE A 67 -14.22 11.09 -5.41
C ILE A 67 -13.99 9.57 -5.57
N CYS A 68 -13.69 9.12 -6.78
CA CYS A 68 -13.43 7.73 -7.07
C CYS A 68 -12.47 7.61 -8.24
N ILE A 69 -11.53 6.67 -8.19
CA ILE A 69 -10.52 6.41 -9.23
C ILE A 69 -10.88 5.19 -10.08
N TYR A 70 -10.61 5.27 -11.38
CA TYR A 70 -10.73 4.16 -12.33
C TYR A 70 -9.46 3.30 -12.39
N LYS A 71 -9.60 2.07 -12.88
CA LYS A 71 -8.55 1.06 -12.86
C LYS A 71 -7.32 1.40 -13.70
N LYS A 72 -7.50 1.89 -14.93
CA LYS A 72 -6.38 2.14 -15.86
C LYS A 72 -6.58 3.37 -16.73
N ALA A 73 -5.47 3.98 -17.12
CA ALA A 73 -5.43 5.07 -18.11
C ALA A 73 -4.03 5.19 -18.71
N LYS A 74 -3.91 5.97 -19.80
CA LYS A 74 -2.61 6.52 -20.21
C LYS A 74 -2.31 7.76 -19.36
N PRO A 75 -1.11 7.88 -18.77
CA PRO A 75 -0.77 9.00 -17.88
C PRO A 75 -0.27 10.24 -18.64
N ASN A 76 -0.67 10.42 -19.89
CA ASN A 76 -0.29 11.60 -20.68
C ASN A 76 -0.99 12.84 -20.12
N ILE A 77 -0.22 13.89 -19.86
CA ILE A 77 -0.73 15.15 -19.34
C ILE A 77 -1.09 16.06 -20.50
N TYR A 78 -2.37 16.40 -20.60
CA TYR A 78 -2.88 17.41 -21.52
C TYR A 78 -3.16 18.68 -20.73
N SER A 79 -2.44 19.75 -21.07
CA SER A 79 -2.60 21.05 -20.45
C SER A 79 -3.47 21.94 -21.32
N SER A 80 -4.58 22.41 -20.77
CA SER A 80 -5.35 23.52 -21.32
C SER A 80 -5.06 24.79 -20.52
N LYS A 81 -5.56 25.95 -20.99
CA LYS A 81 -5.48 27.22 -20.25
C LYS A 81 -6.05 27.15 -18.83
N TYR A 82 -6.95 26.18 -18.56
CA TYR A 82 -7.74 26.11 -17.32
C TYR A 82 -7.56 24.82 -16.52
N SER A 83 -6.93 23.77 -17.06
CA SER A 83 -6.74 22.50 -16.35
C SER A 83 -5.67 21.62 -16.99
N LYS A 84 -4.98 20.83 -16.15
CA LYS A 84 -4.18 19.67 -16.55
C LYS A 84 -5.05 18.41 -16.37
N THR A 85 -5.17 17.56 -17.39
CA THR A 85 -5.99 16.33 -17.35
C THR A 85 -5.37 15.20 -18.15
N TRP A 86 -5.81 13.97 -17.92
CA TRP A 86 -5.48 12.84 -18.79
C TRP A 86 -6.50 12.68 -19.91
N ASP A 87 -6.16 11.86 -20.92
CA ASP A 87 -7.04 11.52 -22.04
C ASP A 87 -8.10 10.50 -21.60
N ASP A 88 -9.34 10.98 -21.52
CA ASP A 88 -10.50 10.22 -21.05
C ASP A 88 -10.86 9.04 -21.96
N THR A 89 -10.49 9.09 -23.23
CA THR A 89 -10.68 7.99 -24.18
C THR A 89 -9.87 6.74 -23.81
N THR A 90 -8.86 6.90 -22.96
CA THR A 90 -7.99 5.80 -22.52
C THR A 90 -8.44 5.15 -21.20
N PHE A 91 -9.49 5.68 -20.57
CA PHE A 91 -9.89 5.26 -19.23
C PHE A 91 -10.58 3.89 -19.26
N LYS A 92 -10.03 2.95 -18.51
CA LYS A 92 -10.71 1.70 -18.17
C LYS A 92 -11.53 1.92 -16.91
N LYS A 93 -12.82 2.23 -17.09
CA LYS A 93 -13.78 2.63 -16.04
C LYS A 93 -14.21 1.53 -15.04
N ASP A 94 -13.42 0.47 -14.90
CA ASP A 94 -13.54 -0.43 -13.75
C ASP A 94 -13.19 0.37 -12.49
N ILE A 95 -13.88 0.13 -11.38
CA ILE A 95 -13.68 0.78 -10.09
C ILE A 95 -13.23 -0.27 -9.08
N PRO A 96 -11.92 -0.43 -8.85
CA PRO A 96 -11.41 -1.36 -7.85
C PRO A 96 -11.58 -0.79 -6.44
N VAL A 97 -12.17 -1.55 -5.52
CA VAL A 97 -12.37 -1.14 -4.12
C VAL A 97 -11.04 -0.82 -3.45
N SER A 98 -10.07 -1.74 -3.52
CA SER A 98 -8.71 -1.55 -3.03
C SER A 98 -8.06 -0.24 -3.46
N SER A 99 -8.13 0.12 -4.75
CA SER A 99 -7.52 1.37 -5.26
C SER A 99 -8.12 2.61 -4.62
N ASN A 100 -9.44 2.59 -4.42
CA ASN A 100 -10.20 3.70 -3.86
C ASN A 100 -9.95 3.85 -2.36
N ALA A 101 -9.94 2.74 -1.62
CA ALA A 101 -9.55 2.73 -0.22
C ALA A 101 -8.12 3.27 -0.02
N LEU A 102 -7.15 2.81 -0.82
CA LEU A 102 -5.75 3.23 -0.75
C LEU A 102 -5.55 4.71 -1.14
N MET A 103 -6.34 5.22 -2.09
CA MET A 103 -6.38 6.65 -2.42
C MET A 103 -6.80 7.47 -1.19
N THR A 104 -7.89 7.09 -0.52
CA THR A 104 -8.37 7.77 0.68
C THR A 104 -7.40 7.66 1.86
N LEU A 105 -6.81 6.48 2.08
CA LEU A 105 -5.79 6.26 3.11
C LEU A 105 -4.56 7.15 2.88
N SER A 106 -4.11 7.28 1.63
CA SER A 106 -3.00 8.17 1.26
C SER A 106 -3.33 9.62 1.59
N LEU A 107 -4.53 10.11 1.24
CA LEU A 107 -4.99 11.46 1.58
C LEU A 107 -5.08 11.69 3.09
N LEU A 108 -5.51 10.70 3.87
CA LEU A 108 -5.57 10.79 5.33
C LEU A 108 -4.18 10.88 5.95
N ARG A 109 -3.18 10.13 5.46
CA ARG A 109 -1.77 10.28 5.90
C ARG A 109 -1.23 11.67 5.55
N LEU A 110 -1.51 12.15 4.33
CA LEU A 110 -1.09 13.49 3.91
C LEU A 110 -1.81 14.60 4.68
N CYS A 111 -3.07 14.38 5.10
CA CYS A 111 -3.78 15.29 5.98
C CYS A 111 -3.03 15.49 7.29
N SER A 112 -2.66 14.40 7.98
CA SER A 112 -1.87 14.46 9.22
C SER A 112 -0.51 15.15 9.05
N TYR A 113 0.12 14.99 7.88
CA TYR A 113 1.35 15.71 7.53
C TYR A 113 1.10 17.21 7.38
N TYR A 114 0.09 17.61 6.61
CA TYR A 114 -0.20 19.03 6.37
C TYR A 114 -0.76 19.76 7.60
N GLU A 115 -1.36 19.05 8.56
CA GLU A 115 -1.74 19.61 9.87
C GLU A 115 -0.52 20.18 10.63
N LYS A 116 0.70 19.67 10.39
CA LYS A 116 1.93 20.19 11.03
C LYS A 116 2.26 21.64 10.64
N PHE A 117 1.67 22.14 9.54
CA PHE A 117 1.86 23.52 9.10
C PHE A 117 0.87 24.51 9.74
N LYS A 118 0.03 24.05 10.67
CA LYS A 118 -0.86 24.92 11.44
C LYS A 118 -0.06 26.03 12.14
N ASN A 119 -0.51 27.27 11.97
CA ASN A 119 0.17 28.48 12.46
C ASN A 119 1.57 28.75 11.85
N ILE A 120 2.00 27.98 10.85
CA ILE A 120 3.28 28.16 10.15
C ILE A 120 3.03 28.64 8.73
N ASN A 121 2.27 27.87 7.95
CA ASN A 121 1.92 28.22 6.58
C ASN A 121 0.44 27.95 6.33
N SER A 122 -0.33 29.02 6.13
CA SER A 122 -1.78 28.92 5.97
C SER A 122 -2.20 28.20 4.70
N ALA A 123 -1.41 28.25 3.62
CA ALA A 123 -1.72 27.60 2.36
C ALA A 123 -1.53 26.09 2.45
N LEU A 124 -0.41 25.63 3.03
CA LEU A 124 -0.14 24.21 3.29
C LEU A 124 -1.12 23.65 4.32
N TYR A 125 -1.43 24.41 5.38
CA TYR A 125 -2.42 23.98 6.38
C TYR A 125 -3.82 23.79 5.78
N LYS A 126 -4.25 24.65 4.85
CA LYS A 126 -5.54 24.49 4.13
C LYS A 126 -5.61 23.19 3.33
N ARG A 127 -4.46 22.65 2.89
CA ARG A 127 -4.39 21.36 2.19
C ARG A 127 -4.85 20.21 3.10
N ALA A 128 -4.55 20.28 4.41
CA ALA A 128 -5.02 19.29 5.38
C ALA A 128 -6.56 19.27 5.47
N ALA A 129 -7.17 20.43 5.70
CA ALA A 129 -8.63 20.56 5.78
C ALA A 129 -9.32 20.07 4.49
N PHE A 130 -8.74 20.40 3.33
CA PHE A 130 -9.23 19.93 2.05
C PHE A 130 -9.13 18.40 1.91
N TYR A 131 -7.99 17.78 2.22
CA TYR A 131 -7.85 16.32 2.15
C TYR A 131 -8.78 15.60 3.10
N LYS A 132 -8.97 16.12 4.32
CA LYS A 132 -9.95 15.59 5.25
C LYS A 132 -11.37 15.58 4.65
N ASN A 133 -11.85 16.73 4.17
CA ASN A 133 -13.20 16.85 3.63
C ASN A 133 -13.38 16.04 2.33
N LEU A 134 -12.33 15.93 1.50
CA LEU A 134 -12.36 15.07 0.31
C LEU A 134 -12.43 13.60 0.68
N SER A 135 -11.65 13.15 1.66
CA SER A 135 -11.70 11.77 2.17
C SER A 135 -13.10 11.43 2.70
N LYS A 136 -13.79 12.37 3.35
CA LYS A 136 -15.18 12.18 3.77
C LYS A 136 -16.10 11.89 2.59
N LEU A 137 -16.07 12.75 1.57
CA LEU A 137 -16.87 12.56 0.35
C LEU A 137 -16.56 11.24 -0.36
N GLN A 138 -15.30 10.83 -0.36
CA GLN A 138 -14.87 9.54 -0.89
C GLN A 138 -15.51 8.38 -0.11
N LEU A 139 -15.45 8.40 1.22
CA LEU A 139 -16.04 7.38 2.07
C LEU A 139 -17.58 7.32 1.95
N GLU A 140 -18.26 8.46 1.88
CA GLU A 140 -19.71 8.50 1.63
C GLU A 140 -20.07 7.89 0.27
N PHE A 141 -19.29 8.22 -0.76
CA PHE A 141 -19.46 7.65 -2.09
C PHE A 141 -19.24 6.13 -2.08
N TYR A 142 -18.20 5.63 -1.40
CA TYR A 142 -17.94 4.19 -1.32
C TYR A 142 -19.09 3.47 -0.64
N TYR A 143 -19.56 3.98 0.51
CA TYR A 143 -20.69 3.42 1.24
C TYR A 143 -21.96 3.32 0.38
N THR A 144 -22.20 4.35 -0.42
CA THR A 144 -23.42 4.48 -1.24
C THR A 144 -23.38 3.62 -2.49
N TYR A 145 -22.23 3.57 -3.17
CA TYR A 145 -22.15 3.05 -4.54
C TYR A 145 -21.30 1.79 -4.71
N LEU A 146 -20.40 1.48 -3.77
CA LEU A 146 -19.47 0.35 -3.91
C LEU A 146 -19.89 -0.88 -3.10
N ARG A 147 -21.05 -0.85 -2.43
CA ARG A 147 -21.58 -2.01 -1.72
C ARG A 147 -22.51 -2.85 -2.60
N ASN A 148 -22.53 -4.15 -2.39
CA ASN A 148 -23.53 -5.07 -2.94
C ASN A 148 -24.78 -5.11 -2.03
N PRO A 149 -25.88 -5.78 -2.42
CA PRO A 149 -27.09 -5.92 -1.60
C PRO A 149 -26.84 -6.56 -0.23
N GLU A 150 -25.83 -7.42 -0.11
CA GLU A 150 -25.40 -8.05 1.15
C GLU A 150 -24.63 -7.09 2.07
N GLY A 151 -24.28 -5.90 1.59
CA GLY A 151 -23.61 -4.85 2.35
C GLY A 151 -22.08 -4.88 2.29
N PHE A 152 -21.49 -5.74 1.46
CA PHE A 152 -20.05 -5.82 1.27
C PHE A 152 -19.54 -4.91 0.17
N PHE A 153 -18.32 -4.40 0.33
CA PHE A 153 -17.65 -3.65 -0.72
C PHE A 153 -17.19 -4.58 -1.83
N VAL A 154 -17.61 -4.31 -3.07
CA VAL A 154 -17.24 -5.10 -4.24
C VAL A 154 -16.82 -4.20 -5.39
N ASN A 155 -15.96 -4.71 -6.26
CA ASN A 155 -15.56 -3.97 -7.45
C ASN A 155 -16.78 -3.63 -8.31
N LYS A 156 -16.82 -2.40 -8.81
CA LYS A 156 -17.90 -1.93 -9.67
C LYS A 156 -17.36 -1.51 -11.03
N LYS A 157 -18.25 -1.14 -11.94
CA LYS A 157 -17.91 -0.52 -13.22
C LYS A 157 -18.80 0.68 -13.45
N ASN A 158 -18.22 1.77 -13.94
CA ASN A 158 -19.00 2.91 -14.41
C ASN A 158 -19.37 2.70 -15.90
N ASP A 159 -20.65 2.53 -16.16
CA ASP A 159 -21.23 2.29 -17.50
C ASP A 159 -21.69 3.57 -18.20
N GLU A 160 -21.32 4.74 -17.68
CA GLU A 160 -21.64 6.02 -18.30
C GLU A 160 -21.00 6.09 -19.70
N SER A 161 -21.86 5.97 -20.71
CA SER A 161 -21.58 6.37 -22.09
C SER A 161 -21.48 7.88 -22.14
N SER A 162 -20.61 8.42 -22.99
CA SER A 162 -20.40 9.86 -23.21
C SER A 162 -21.66 10.67 -23.57
N SER A 163 -22.80 10.03 -23.79
CA SER A 163 -24.07 10.58 -24.28
C SER A 163 -25.24 10.58 -23.28
N LYS A 164 -25.11 10.02 -22.07
CA LYS A 164 -26.20 10.04 -21.05
C LYS A 164 -25.70 10.71 -19.78
N SER A 165 -26.32 11.83 -19.39
CA SER A 165 -26.00 12.53 -18.15
C SER A 165 -26.55 11.76 -16.95
N GLY A 166 -25.68 11.06 -16.23
CA GLY A 166 -26.06 10.39 -14.98
C GLY A 166 -25.05 9.35 -14.56
N LEU A 167 -24.69 9.36 -13.27
CA LEU A 167 -23.84 8.34 -12.67
C LEU A 167 -24.53 6.97 -12.76
N ASN A 168 -23.96 6.05 -13.55
CA ASN A 168 -24.45 4.68 -13.68
C ASN A 168 -23.35 3.70 -13.28
N ILE A 169 -23.50 3.07 -12.12
CA ILE A 169 -22.55 2.11 -11.56
C ILE A 169 -23.21 0.75 -11.49
N SER A 170 -22.62 -0.22 -12.17
CA SER A 170 -23.05 -1.62 -12.14
C SER A 170 -22.08 -2.47 -11.35
N GLU A 171 -22.59 -3.59 -10.84
CA GLU A 171 -21.74 -4.62 -10.25
C GLU A 171 -20.90 -5.26 -11.36
N LYS A 172 -19.64 -5.51 -11.02
CA LYS A 172 -18.84 -6.44 -11.79
C LYS A 172 -19.16 -7.84 -11.27
N GLU A 173 -19.11 -8.86 -12.12
CA GLU A 173 -19.21 -10.29 -11.71
C GLU A 173 -17.98 -10.72 -10.89
N ASP A 174 -17.65 -9.98 -9.83
CA ASP A 174 -16.54 -10.25 -8.91
C ASP A 174 -17.14 -10.62 -7.55
N GLU A 175 -16.72 -11.75 -7.00
CA GLU A 175 -17.01 -12.12 -5.61
C GLU A 175 -16.37 -11.11 -4.65
N MET A 176 -16.92 -11.04 -3.43
CA MET A 176 -16.35 -10.23 -2.37
C MET A 176 -14.93 -10.70 -2.03
N SER A 177 -14.00 -9.75 -1.90
CA SER A 177 -12.66 -9.99 -1.38
C SER A 177 -12.56 -9.53 0.08
N PHE A 178 -11.96 -10.38 0.92
CA PHE A 178 -11.66 -10.06 2.31
C PHE A 178 -10.63 -8.93 2.42
N SER A 179 -9.61 -8.88 1.56
CA SER A 179 -8.63 -7.78 1.59
C SER A 179 -9.26 -6.43 1.21
N ASP A 180 -10.23 -6.41 0.30
CA ASP A 180 -11.03 -5.20 0.00
C ASP A 180 -11.83 -4.74 1.24
N GLN A 181 -12.41 -5.66 2.01
CA GLN A 181 -13.10 -5.30 3.26
C GLN A 181 -12.12 -4.76 4.31
N ALA A 182 -10.94 -5.37 4.43
CA ALA A 182 -9.91 -4.97 5.39
C ALA A 182 -9.36 -3.56 5.07
N LEU A 183 -9.19 -3.23 3.79
CA LEU A 183 -8.79 -1.90 3.35
C LEU A 183 -9.87 -0.85 3.66
N MET A 184 -11.14 -1.17 3.44
CA MET A 184 -12.24 -0.27 3.79
C MET A 184 -12.34 -0.09 5.31
N MET A 185 -12.25 -1.15 6.10
CA MET A 185 -12.15 -1.08 7.56
C MET A 185 -11.07 -0.08 7.99
N LEU A 186 -9.85 -0.23 7.45
CA LEU A 186 -8.74 0.65 7.77
C LEU A 186 -9.04 2.11 7.37
N ALA A 187 -9.65 2.35 6.19
CA ALA A 187 -9.95 3.69 5.71
C ALA A 187 -10.98 4.43 6.60
N TYR A 188 -12.09 3.77 6.95
CA TYR A 188 -13.10 4.35 7.85
C TYR A 188 -12.54 4.57 9.26
N TYR A 189 -11.79 3.59 9.78
CA TYR A 189 -11.18 3.73 11.11
C TYR A 189 -10.18 4.88 11.13
N MET A 190 -9.28 4.94 10.16
CA MET A 190 -8.26 5.99 10.08
C MET A 190 -8.88 7.37 9.95
N TYR A 191 -9.97 7.53 9.19
CA TYR A 191 -10.70 8.80 9.13
C TYR A 191 -11.13 9.25 10.53
N SER A 192 -11.73 8.35 11.32
CA SER A 192 -12.18 8.67 12.68
C SER A 192 -11.06 9.19 13.58
N LYS A 193 -9.82 8.73 13.37
CA LYS A 193 -8.63 9.14 14.14
C LYS A 193 -8.00 10.44 13.63
N VAL A 194 -8.04 10.67 12.32
CA VAL A 194 -7.53 11.91 11.72
C VAL A 194 -8.50 13.08 11.92
N ALA A 195 -9.80 12.82 12.02
CA ALA A 195 -10.85 13.82 12.12
C ALA A 195 -11.74 13.67 13.37
N PRO A 196 -11.20 13.56 14.60
CA PRO A 196 -11.99 13.21 15.79
C PRO A 196 -13.14 14.20 16.10
N GLU A 197 -13.01 15.45 15.65
CA GLU A 197 -14.00 16.52 15.85
C GLU A 197 -15.12 16.54 14.78
N ASP A 198 -15.03 15.70 13.73
CA ASP A 198 -16.09 15.58 12.73
C ASP A 198 -17.28 14.79 13.28
N SER A 199 -18.49 15.22 12.96
CA SER A 199 -19.72 14.60 13.49
C SER A 199 -19.88 13.13 13.10
N ASP A 200 -19.34 12.72 11.96
CA ASP A 200 -19.48 11.34 11.46
C ASP A 200 -18.34 10.42 11.93
N SER A 201 -17.33 10.96 12.61
CA SER A 201 -16.16 10.19 13.02
C SER A 201 -16.50 9.01 13.91
N LYS A 202 -17.45 9.18 14.84
CA LYS A 202 -17.87 8.06 15.69
C LYS A 202 -18.61 6.98 14.88
N THR A 203 -19.46 7.38 13.95
CA THR A 203 -20.17 6.45 13.06
C THR A 203 -19.20 5.67 12.17
N TYR A 204 -18.15 6.32 11.65
CA TYR A 204 -17.13 5.65 10.85
C TYR A 204 -16.26 4.70 11.68
N GLU A 205 -15.93 5.08 12.92
CA GLU A 205 -15.27 4.17 13.85
C GLU A 205 -16.12 2.92 14.11
N ASP A 206 -17.39 3.11 14.46
CA ASP A 206 -18.30 2.00 14.76
C ASP A 206 -18.53 1.09 13.53
N PHE A 207 -18.61 1.67 12.32
CA PHE A 207 -18.70 0.91 11.08
C PHE A 207 -17.42 0.10 10.81
N ALA A 208 -16.24 0.68 11.00
CA ALA A 208 -14.99 -0.06 10.87
C ALA A 208 -14.90 -1.22 11.88
N LEU A 209 -15.33 -1.00 13.11
CA LEU A 209 -15.35 -2.05 14.13
C LEU A 209 -16.37 -3.17 13.82
N GLN A 210 -17.46 -2.88 13.11
CA GLN A 210 -18.35 -3.93 12.59
C GLN A 210 -17.64 -4.83 11.56
N ILE A 211 -16.83 -4.23 10.68
CA ILE A 211 -16.03 -5.00 9.72
C ILE A 211 -14.94 -5.80 10.44
N LEU A 212 -14.29 -5.23 11.47
CA LEU A 212 -13.35 -5.99 12.31
C LEU A 212 -14.02 -7.20 12.97
N ASN A 213 -15.22 -7.02 13.52
CA ASN A 213 -15.98 -8.12 14.13
C ASN A 213 -16.33 -9.22 13.12
N MET A 214 -16.53 -8.89 11.84
CA MET A 214 -16.65 -9.91 10.79
C MET A 214 -15.38 -10.76 10.72
N PHE A 215 -14.19 -10.16 10.69
CA PHE A 215 -12.94 -10.93 10.67
C PHE A 215 -12.75 -11.80 11.91
N VAL A 216 -13.10 -11.27 13.09
CA VAL A 216 -13.01 -12.03 14.36
C VAL A 216 -13.95 -13.24 14.35
N ASN A 217 -15.20 -13.05 13.91
CA ASN A 217 -16.22 -14.10 13.91
C ASN A 217 -16.02 -15.15 12.80
N PHE A 218 -15.43 -14.76 11.67
CA PHE A 218 -15.19 -15.62 10.51
C PHE A 218 -13.71 -15.95 10.31
N LYS A 219 -12.92 -15.98 11.40
CA LYS A 219 -11.47 -16.21 11.33
C LYS A 219 -11.08 -17.53 10.65
N GLU A 220 -11.90 -18.57 10.82
CA GLU A 220 -11.67 -19.89 10.19
C GLU A 220 -11.67 -19.82 8.66
N GLU A 221 -12.51 -18.95 8.08
CA GLU A 221 -12.57 -18.74 6.64
C GLU A 221 -11.27 -18.10 6.13
N LEU A 222 -10.60 -17.28 6.95
CA LEU A 222 -9.36 -16.61 6.58
C LEU A 222 -8.21 -17.60 6.35
N TYR A 223 -8.19 -18.73 7.08
CA TYR A 223 -7.14 -19.74 6.94
C TYR A 223 -7.22 -20.50 5.61
N SER A 224 -8.42 -20.58 5.03
CA SER A 224 -8.65 -21.21 3.73
C SER A 224 -8.16 -20.37 2.54
N LEU A 225 -7.92 -19.07 2.74
CA LEU A 225 -7.54 -18.14 1.70
C LEU A 225 -6.12 -18.38 1.19
N SER A 226 -5.79 -17.86 0.01
CA SER A 226 -4.42 -17.89 -0.51
C SER A 226 -3.45 -17.12 0.39
N LEU A 227 -2.17 -17.50 0.42
CA LEU A 227 -1.15 -16.80 1.20
C LEU A 227 -1.10 -15.30 0.87
N ASP A 228 -1.25 -14.96 -0.41
CA ASP A 228 -1.28 -13.57 -0.88
C ASP A 228 -2.45 -12.77 -0.29
N GLU A 229 -3.65 -13.35 -0.26
CA GLU A 229 -4.83 -12.71 0.32
C GLU A 229 -4.70 -12.57 1.84
N CYS A 230 -4.19 -13.60 2.54
CA CYS A 230 -3.88 -13.53 3.96
C CYS A 230 -2.89 -12.40 4.27
N CYS A 231 -1.79 -12.29 3.51
CA CYS A 231 -0.80 -11.21 3.69
C CYS A 231 -1.41 -9.81 3.52
N LYS A 232 -2.34 -9.62 2.56
CA LYS A 232 -3.02 -8.32 2.37
C LYS A 232 -3.95 -7.98 3.54
N ILE A 233 -4.68 -8.96 4.06
CA ILE A 233 -5.56 -8.79 5.22
C ILE A 233 -4.72 -8.45 6.45
N ASP A 234 -3.68 -9.23 6.72
CA ASP A 234 -2.77 -9.05 7.85
C ASP A 234 -2.02 -7.71 7.77
N TYR A 235 -1.66 -7.23 6.58
CA TYR A 235 -1.14 -5.87 6.38
C TYR A 235 -2.13 -4.81 6.85
N CYS A 236 -3.42 -4.95 6.51
CA CYS A 236 -4.45 -4.00 6.91
C CYS A 236 -4.73 -4.06 8.42
N LEU A 237 -4.77 -5.27 9.01
CA LEU A 237 -4.96 -5.45 10.45
C LEU A 237 -3.79 -4.91 11.26
N ASN A 238 -2.55 -5.11 10.81
CA ASN A 238 -1.38 -4.50 11.43
C ASN A 238 -1.42 -2.98 11.41
N ASN A 239 -1.87 -2.39 10.30
CA ASN A 239 -2.06 -0.94 10.23
C ASN A 239 -3.24 -0.48 11.10
N MET A 240 -4.33 -1.24 11.18
CA MET A 240 -5.45 -0.95 12.08
C MET A 240 -4.99 -0.92 13.54
N LEU A 241 -4.15 -1.88 13.94
CA LEU A 241 -3.57 -1.98 15.28
C LEU A 241 -2.64 -0.79 15.61
N LEU A 242 -1.94 -0.23 14.63
CA LEU A 242 -1.14 0.99 14.85
C LEU A 242 -2.00 2.18 15.28
N TYR A 243 -3.24 2.26 14.79
CA TYR A 243 -4.18 3.34 15.11
C TYR A 243 -5.16 2.97 16.24
N SER A 244 -5.25 1.69 16.61
CA SER A 244 -6.22 1.15 17.55
C SER A 244 -5.55 0.39 18.69
N ASN A 245 -5.95 0.65 19.93
CA ASN A 245 -5.57 -0.22 21.05
C ASN A 245 -6.60 -1.36 21.24
N ASN A 246 -7.14 -1.89 20.13
CA ASN A 246 -8.19 -2.90 20.17
C ASN A 246 -7.58 -4.29 20.38
N GLU A 247 -7.93 -4.95 21.50
CA GLU A 247 -7.33 -6.24 21.86
C GLU A 247 -7.79 -7.37 20.92
N ASP A 248 -9.02 -7.33 20.40
CA ASP A 248 -9.48 -8.35 19.44
C ASP A 248 -8.71 -8.27 18.12
N CYS A 249 -8.44 -7.06 17.63
CA CYS A 249 -7.57 -6.84 16.46
C CYS A 249 -6.16 -7.36 16.72
N LYS A 250 -5.61 -7.10 17.91
CA LYS A 250 -4.30 -7.60 18.31
C LYS A 250 -4.25 -9.12 18.34
N LEU A 251 -5.23 -9.78 18.97
CA LEU A 251 -5.32 -11.25 19.01
C LEU A 251 -5.42 -11.84 17.60
N LEU A 252 -6.22 -11.22 16.72
CA LEU A 252 -6.35 -11.63 15.34
C LEU A 252 -5.03 -11.44 14.55
N VAL A 253 -4.30 -10.34 14.75
CA VAL A 253 -2.97 -10.13 14.13
C VAL A 253 -2.00 -11.21 14.59
N LEU A 254 -1.97 -11.53 15.89
CA LEU A 254 -1.08 -12.58 16.42
C LEU A 254 -1.35 -13.94 15.77
N ASP A 255 -2.62 -14.35 15.76
CA ASP A 255 -3.10 -15.62 15.21
C ASP A 255 -2.81 -15.70 13.69
N LEU A 256 -3.20 -14.66 12.93
CA LEU A 256 -3.05 -14.65 11.48
C LEU A 256 -1.58 -14.51 11.05
N SER A 257 -0.77 -13.68 11.72
CA SER A 257 0.66 -13.55 11.42
C SER A 257 1.41 -14.87 11.63
N ASP A 258 1.14 -15.58 12.73
CA ASP A 258 1.74 -16.90 12.99
C ASP A 258 1.31 -17.94 11.95
N PHE A 259 0.00 -17.98 11.63
CA PHE A 259 -0.53 -18.84 10.58
C PHE A 259 0.13 -18.59 9.21
N ILE A 260 0.23 -17.32 8.80
CA ILE A 260 0.84 -16.94 7.52
C ILE A 260 2.31 -17.36 7.47
N LEU A 261 3.04 -17.17 8.58
CA LEU A 261 4.45 -17.56 8.68
C LEU A 261 4.62 -19.08 8.54
N ASN A 262 3.81 -19.86 9.24
CA ASN A 262 3.79 -21.33 9.13
C ASN A 262 3.44 -21.77 7.70
N LYS A 263 2.38 -21.20 7.11
CA LYS A 263 1.96 -21.48 5.73
C LYS A 263 3.05 -21.15 4.70
N TYR A 264 3.81 -20.09 4.92
CA TYR A 264 4.95 -19.73 4.08
C TYR A 264 6.06 -20.79 4.15
N TYR A 265 6.44 -21.22 5.36
CA TYR A 265 7.48 -22.23 5.55
C TYR A 265 7.07 -23.62 5.04
N GLU A 266 5.82 -24.02 5.24
CA GLU A 266 5.29 -25.30 4.74
C GLU A 266 5.22 -25.38 3.22
N SER A 267 5.11 -24.24 2.53
CA SER A 267 4.90 -24.22 1.08
C SER A 267 6.04 -24.87 0.29
N ASN A 268 7.21 -25.14 0.91
CA ASN A 268 8.44 -25.70 0.31
C ASN A 268 8.83 -25.02 -1.02
N SER A 269 8.21 -23.90 -1.33
CA SER A 269 8.23 -23.30 -2.65
C SER A 269 9.43 -22.39 -2.66
N THR A 270 10.52 -22.86 -3.25
CA THR A 270 11.62 -22.01 -3.69
C THR A 270 11.04 -20.84 -4.48
N PHE A 271 10.92 -19.67 -3.84
CA PHE A 271 10.88 -18.34 -4.43
C PHE A 271 9.94 -18.12 -5.62
N SER A 272 8.71 -18.65 -5.58
CA SER A 272 7.82 -18.45 -6.73
C SER A 272 7.24 -17.02 -6.79
N ASN A 273 7.02 -16.35 -5.64
CA ASN A 273 6.39 -15.04 -5.58
C ASN A 273 7.09 -14.04 -4.62
N LEU A 274 8.01 -13.24 -5.17
CA LEU A 274 8.73 -12.19 -4.42
C LEU A 274 7.80 -11.11 -3.88
N GLU A 275 6.66 -10.85 -4.53
CA GLU A 275 5.70 -9.84 -4.11
C GLU A 275 5.07 -10.24 -2.77
N THR A 276 4.55 -11.47 -2.69
CA THR A 276 3.96 -12.02 -1.46
C THR A 276 5.02 -12.19 -0.36
N THR A 277 6.24 -12.64 -0.69
CA THR A 277 7.34 -12.72 0.30
C THR A 277 7.72 -11.33 0.84
N SER A 278 7.74 -10.31 -0.01
CA SER A 278 8.06 -8.94 0.44
C SER A 278 6.93 -8.34 1.28
N LEU A 279 5.66 -8.66 0.98
CA LEU A 279 4.54 -8.25 1.81
C LEU A 279 4.54 -8.99 3.17
N LEU A 280 4.88 -10.29 3.18
CA LEU A 280 5.09 -11.05 4.41
C LEU A 280 6.17 -10.41 5.30
N ALA A 281 7.34 -10.08 4.73
CA ALA A 281 8.40 -9.40 5.49
C ALA A 281 7.88 -8.10 6.11
N LEU A 282 7.13 -7.30 5.36
CA LEU A 282 6.57 -6.05 5.87
C LEU A 282 5.57 -6.31 7.02
N ASN A 283 4.75 -7.35 6.92
CA ASN A 283 3.86 -7.75 8.01
C ASN A 283 4.63 -8.19 9.24
N MET A 284 5.66 -9.03 9.12
CA MET A 284 6.47 -9.46 10.27
C MET A 284 7.13 -8.27 10.97
N TYR A 285 7.62 -7.29 10.21
CA TYR A 285 8.10 -6.02 10.77
C TYR A 285 7.01 -5.30 11.58
N LEU A 286 5.80 -5.13 11.00
CA LEU A 286 4.70 -4.43 11.65
C LEU A 286 4.18 -5.18 12.88
N SER A 287 4.00 -6.50 12.77
CA SER A 287 3.58 -7.37 13.88
C SER A 287 4.58 -7.28 15.03
N TYR A 288 5.90 -7.27 14.75
CA TYR A 288 6.90 -7.01 15.78
C TYR A 288 6.74 -5.62 16.40
N LYS A 289 6.66 -4.55 15.60
CA LYS A 289 6.51 -3.19 16.13
C LYS A 289 5.26 -3.00 16.98
N ASN A 290 4.17 -3.68 16.64
CA ASN A 290 2.90 -3.60 17.34
C ASN A 290 2.85 -4.45 18.62
N THR A 291 3.61 -5.54 18.70
CA THR A 291 3.44 -6.56 19.75
C THR A 291 4.69 -6.81 20.59
N ASN A 292 5.87 -6.42 20.08
CA ASN A 292 7.20 -6.73 20.62
C ASN A 292 7.53 -8.23 20.73
N ILE A 293 6.83 -9.10 19.99
CA ILE A 293 7.10 -10.55 19.99
C ILE A 293 8.30 -10.87 19.09
N LEU A 294 9.32 -11.49 19.69
CA LEU A 294 10.62 -11.72 19.04
C LEU A 294 10.54 -12.63 17.81
N ILE A 295 9.64 -13.62 17.78
CA ILE A 295 9.48 -14.52 16.63
C ILE A 295 9.25 -13.74 15.33
N PHE A 296 8.44 -12.68 15.37
CA PHE A 296 8.20 -11.85 14.19
C PHE A 296 9.42 -11.00 13.81
N LYS A 297 10.21 -10.54 14.79
CA LYS A 297 11.48 -9.85 14.53
C LYS A 297 12.47 -10.79 13.85
N ASP A 298 12.65 -11.98 14.39
CA ASP A 298 13.61 -12.96 13.88
C ASP A 298 13.22 -13.39 12.46
N ALA A 299 11.93 -13.70 12.23
CA ALA A 299 11.41 -14.00 10.90
C ALA A 299 11.61 -12.85 9.89
N TYR A 300 11.42 -11.60 10.33
CA TYR A 300 11.70 -10.45 9.48
C TYR A 300 13.18 -10.34 9.11
N LEU A 301 14.09 -10.49 10.07
CA LEU A 301 15.54 -10.41 9.82
C LEU A 301 16.02 -11.54 8.91
N ASP A 302 15.49 -12.76 9.06
CA ASP A 302 15.75 -13.88 8.16
C ASP A 302 15.33 -13.57 6.72
N LEU A 303 14.15 -12.94 6.54
CA LEU A 303 13.67 -12.49 5.23
C LEU A 303 14.54 -11.36 4.65
N ILE A 304 15.08 -10.46 5.47
CA ILE A 304 16.02 -9.41 5.03
C ILE A 304 17.36 -10.01 4.60
N GLU A 305 17.90 -10.97 5.35
CA GLU A 305 19.12 -11.68 4.95
C GLU A 305 18.91 -12.40 3.61
N LEU A 306 17.76 -13.05 3.48
CA LEU A 306 17.35 -13.68 2.24
C LEU A 306 17.31 -12.68 1.07
N PHE A 307 16.69 -11.52 1.24
CA PHE A 307 16.69 -10.46 0.22
C PHE A 307 18.10 -10.02 -0.16
N CYS A 308 19.00 -9.89 0.81
CA CYS A 308 20.41 -9.56 0.56
C CYS A 308 21.13 -10.66 -0.23
N ASN A 309 20.82 -11.93 0.03
CA ASN A 309 21.42 -13.08 -0.66
C ASN A 309 20.88 -13.28 -2.08
N MET A 310 19.67 -12.80 -2.37
CA MET A 310 19.10 -12.80 -3.71
C MET A 310 19.71 -11.76 -4.65
N PHE A 311 20.40 -10.74 -4.13
CA PHE A 311 20.96 -9.67 -4.93
C PHE A 311 22.30 -10.05 -5.55
N ASN A 312 22.40 -9.99 -6.87
CA ASN A 312 23.65 -10.15 -7.59
C ASN A 312 24.33 -8.79 -7.75
N ASP A 313 25.42 -8.58 -7.00
CA ASP A 313 26.12 -7.29 -6.93
C ASP A 313 26.79 -6.87 -8.24
N GLU A 314 27.31 -7.84 -9.02
CA GLU A 314 27.99 -7.61 -10.30
C GLU A 314 27.03 -7.14 -11.39
N LYS A 315 25.88 -7.82 -11.52
CA LYS A 315 24.83 -7.49 -12.50
C LYS A 315 23.91 -6.37 -12.00
N GLY A 316 23.92 -6.10 -10.69
CA GLY A 316 23.03 -5.14 -10.05
C GLY A 316 21.54 -5.54 -10.18
N ILE A 317 21.24 -6.84 -10.07
CA ILE A 317 19.90 -7.41 -10.25
C ILE A 317 19.49 -8.35 -9.11
N ILE A 318 18.19 -8.46 -8.87
CA ILE A 318 17.59 -9.46 -7.97
C ILE A 318 17.39 -10.77 -8.74
N LEU A 319 18.02 -11.85 -8.28
CA LEU A 319 17.90 -13.17 -8.89
C LEU A 319 16.57 -13.84 -8.51
N LYS A 320 15.89 -14.42 -9.49
CA LYS A 320 14.63 -15.19 -9.30
C LYS A 320 14.77 -16.58 -9.92
N GLY A 321 15.07 -17.58 -9.10
CA GLY A 321 15.22 -18.98 -9.55
C GLY A 321 16.34 -19.19 -10.58
N THR A 322 16.26 -20.30 -11.33
CA THR A 322 17.28 -20.74 -12.30
C THR A 322 17.46 -19.76 -13.47
N ASP A 323 18.64 -19.78 -14.08
CA ASP A 323 19.07 -18.85 -15.14
C ASP A 323 18.03 -18.70 -16.27
N LYS A 324 17.37 -17.55 -16.29
CA LYS A 324 16.46 -17.15 -17.37
C LYS A 324 17.21 -16.25 -18.35
N LYS A 325 16.89 -16.38 -19.64
CA LYS A 325 17.31 -15.41 -20.69
C LYS A 325 16.83 -13.98 -20.39
N GLU A 326 15.77 -13.86 -19.60
CA GLU A 326 15.16 -12.60 -19.19
C GLU A 326 14.55 -12.75 -17.78
N TYR A 327 14.77 -11.76 -16.91
CA TYR A 327 14.07 -11.64 -15.64
C TYR A 327 12.95 -10.60 -15.76
N LYS A 328 11.77 -10.92 -15.21
CA LYS A 328 10.63 -10.02 -15.14
C LYS A 328 10.37 -9.61 -13.69
N TYR A 329 10.15 -8.32 -13.49
CA TYR A 329 9.88 -7.72 -12.19
C TYR A 329 8.60 -6.89 -12.28
N SER A 330 7.64 -7.15 -11.42
CA SER A 330 6.50 -6.28 -11.17
C SER A 330 6.98 -5.04 -10.40
N ASN A 331 6.33 -3.90 -10.60
CA ASN A 331 6.61 -2.69 -9.82
C ASN A 331 6.41 -2.89 -8.32
N MET A 332 5.43 -3.69 -7.92
CA MET A 332 5.15 -4.03 -6.52
C MET A 332 6.29 -4.82 -5.89
N GLU A 333 6.82 -5.82 -6.60
CA GLU A 333 7.98 -6.60 -6.14
C GLU A 333 9.18 -5.70 -5.84
N ILE A 334 9.51 -4.80 -6.78
CA ILE A 334 10.65 -3.89 -6.64
C ILE A 334 10.44 -2.94 -5.46
N CYS A 335 9.26 -2.32 -5.37
CA CYS A 335 8.98 -1.31 -4.36
C CYS A 335 8.90 -1.92 -2.96
N LEU A 336 8.25 -3.07 -2.79
CA LEU A 336 8.17 -3.76 -1.50
C LEU A 336 9.54 -4.30 -1.06
N TYR A 337 10.33 -4.87 -1.97
CA TYR A 337 11.69 -5.30 -1.68
C TYR A 337 12.54 -4.12 -1.17
N LEU A 338 12.50 -2.98 -1.87
CA LEU A 338 13.24 -1.78 -1.49
C LEU A 338 12.75 -1.19 -0.15
N THR A 339 11.43 -1.15 0.07
CA THR A 339 10.85 -0.71 1.34
C THR A 339 11.35 -1.55 2.51
N ASN A 340 11.35 -2.88 2.38
CA ASN A 340 11.81 -3.76 3.45
C ASN A 340 13.30 -3.55 3.77
N LEU A 341 14.16 -3.42 2.75
CA LEU A 341 15.57 -3.12 2.99
C LEU A 341 15.77 -1.77 3.69
N LEU A 342 15.03 -0.73 3.30
CA LEU A 342 15.09 0.58 3.97
C LEU A 342 14.61 0.53 5.43
N MET A 343 13.54 -0.23 5.70
CA MET A 343 12.96 -0.35 7.04
C MET A 343 13.79 -1.21 7.99
N SER A 344 14.62 -2.12 7.45
CA SER A 344 15.41 -3.04 8.26
C SER A 344 16.41 -2.36 9.21
N PHE A 345 16.85 -1.15 8.88
CA PHE A 345 17.72 -0.33 9.74
C PHE A 345 17.06 0.08 11.06
N ASP A 346 15.73 -0.01 11.17
CA ASP A 346 15.04 0.26 12.44
C ASP A 346 15.24 -0.85 13.48
N LEU A 347 15.75 -2.01 13.06
CA LEU A 347 15.88 -3.23 13.88
C LEU A 347 17.30 -3.79 13.94
N ASP A 348 18.14 -3.45 12.96
CA ASP A 348 19.53 -3.89 12.82
C ASP A 348 20.36 -2.82 12.10
N GLU A 349 21.07 -1.99 12.86
CA GLU A 349 21.95 -0.93 12.34
C GLU A 349 23.37 -1.45 11.99
N ASP A 350 23.78 -2.59 12.53
CA ASP A 350 25.18 -3.04 12.56
C ASP A 350 25.64 -3.71 11.24
N SER A 351 24.73 -3.97 10.28
CA SER A 351 25.03 -4.65 9.00
C SER A 351 25.05 -3.71 7.77
N SER A 352 25.46 -2.44 7.97
CA SER A 352 25.13 -1.31 7.08
C SER A 352 25.73 -1.35 5.67
N ASP A 353 27.05 -1.59 5.50
CA ASP A 353 27.72 -1.28 4.23
C ASP A 353 27.21 -2.11 3.03
N LYS A 354 27.03 -3.43 3.21
CA LYS A 354 26.51 -4.30 2.14
C LYS A 354 25.08 -3.91 1.79
N ARG A 355 24.24 -3.70 2.80
CA ARG A 355 22.81 -3.42 2.64
C ARG A 355 22.58 -2.05 1.99
N GLU A 356 23.32 -1.02 2.41
CA GLU A 356 23.27 0.33 1.82
C GLU A 356 23.69 0.29 0.34
N ASN A 357 24.73 -0.47 -0.02
CA ASN A 357 25.13 -0.65 -1.40
C ASN A 357 24.02 -1.34 -2.24
N ILE A 358 23.37 -2.37 -1.70
CA ILE A 358 22.22 -3.03 -2.37
C ILE A 358 21.09 -2.01 -2.60
N ILE A 359 20.70 -1.26 -1.58
CA ILE A 359 19.65 -0.24 -1.66
C ILE A 359 19.98 0.80 -2.73
N SER A 360 21.20 1.33 -2.72
CA SER A 360 21.67 2.33 -3.68
C SER A 360 21.63 1.79 -5.12
N LYS A 361 22.12 0.56 -5.34
CA LYS A 361 22.09 -0.08 -6.66
C LYS A 361 20.67 -0.41 -7.12
N VAL A 362 19.81 -0.91 -6.23
CA VAL A 362 18.40 -1.22 -6.55
C VAL A 362 17.67 0.06 -6.93
N TYR A 363 17.77 1.11 -6.12
CA TYR A 363 17.15 2.39 -6.40
C TYR A 363 17.61 2.96 -7.76
N LYS A 364 18.93 3.03 -7.98
CA LYS A 364 19.50 3.56 -9.22
C LYS A 364 19.10 2.73 -10.45
N ASN A 365 19.24 1.41 -10.38
CA ASN A 365 19.02 0.53 -11.53
C ASN A 365 17.54 0.32 -11.82
N TYR A 366 16.73 0.09 -10.80
CA TYR A 366 15.32 -0.29 -10.95
C TYR A 366 14.37 0.90 -10.92
N ILE A 367 14.64 1.96 -10.16
CA ILE A 367 13.70 3.08 -10.02
C ILE A 367 14.06 4.21 -10.98
N VAL A 368 15.32 4.66 -10.97
CA VAL A 368 15.77 5.85 -11.71
C VAL A 368 16.03 5.54 -13.19
N ASN A 369 16.88 4.55 -13.48
CA ASN A 369 17.41 4.34 -14.84
C ASN A 369 16.55 3.41 -15.72
N SER A 370 15.59 2.70 -15.13
CA SER A 370 14.89 1.60 -15.81
C SER A 370 13.71 2.03 -16.69
N GLY A 371 13.24 3.27 -16.50
CA GLY A 371 11.96 3.75 -17.05
C GLY A 371 10.72 3.22 -16.32
N ILE A 372 10.86 2.55 -15.17
CA ILE A 372 9.69 2.08 -14.40
C ILE A 372 8.87 3.26 -13.87
N VAL A 373 9.53 4.35 -13.47
CA VAL A 373 8.90 5.62 -13.13
C VAL A 373 8.91 6.50 -14.37
N THR A 374 7.75 7.02 -14.73
CA THR A 374 7.51 7.79 -15.97
C THR A 374 8.02 9.22 -15.92
N SER A 375 8.06 9.82 -14.73
CA SER A 375 8.63 11.15 -14.46
C SER A 375 8.79 11.36 -12.96
N PHE A 376 9.66 12.27 -12.53
CA PHE A 376 9.86 12.66 -11.14
C PHE A 376 9.43 14.11 -10.89
N PRO A 377 8.62 14.39 -9.86
CA PRO A 377 8.21 15.77 -9.53
C PRO A 377 9.40 16.72 -9.30
N ASP A 378 9.19 18.01 -9.57
CA ASP A 378 10.15 19.06 -9.22
C ASP A 378 10.20 19.26 -7.70
N ALA A 379 11.40 19.48 -7.17
CA ALA A 379 11.59 19.69 -5.75
C ALA A 379 10.84 20.97 -5.30
N PRO A 380 10.40 21.07 -4.03
CA PRO A 380 9.66 22.23 -3.56
C PRO A 380 10.44 23.52 -3.78
N ASN A 381 9.76 24.60 -4.19
CA ASN A 381 10.38 25.90 -4.41
C ASN A 381 11.08 26.43 -3.15
N LEU A 382 12.04 27.34 -3.34
CA LEU A 382 12.81 27.96 -2.25
C LEU A 382 11.96 28.83 -1.30
N ASP A 383 10.73 29.19 -1.68
CA ASP A 383 9.77 29.90 -0.83
C ASP A 383 8.80 28.96 -0.09
N SER A 384 8.89 27.64 -0.34
CA SER A 384 8.09 26.64 0.36
C SER A 384 8.72 26.24 1.68
N HIS A 385 7.92 26.22 2.76
CA HIS A 385 8.36 25.70 4.05
C HIS A 385 8.70 24.21 4.02
N GLU A 386 8.21 23.46 3.02
CA GLU A 386 8.58 22.05 2.83
C GLU A 386 10.04 21.88 2.40
N ARG A 387 10.72 22.95 1.95
CA ARG A 387 12.13 22.95 1.54
C ARG A 387 13.10 23.22 2.70
N TYR A 388 12.59 23.38 3.94
CA TYR A 388 13.40 23.74 5.10
C TYR A 388 13.06 22.90 6.32
N LYS A 389 14.10 22.48 7.05
CA LYS A 389 13.97 22.00 8.42
C LYS A 389 13.32 23.06 9.30
N LYS A 390 12.66 22.59 10.36
CA LYS A 390 11.87 23.36 11.32
C LYS A 390 10.83 24.27 10.66
N PHE A 391 10.57 24.08 9.36
CA PHE A 391 9.74 24.94 8.53
C PHE A 391 10.17 26.42 8.59
N SER A 392 11.46 26.71 8.75
CA SER A 392 11.91 28.03 9.18
C SER A 392 12.08 29.06 8.05
N LEU A 393 12.16 28.61 6.79
CA LEU A 393 12.61 29.40 5.62
C LEU A 393 14.01 30.02 5.78
N LYS A 394 14.81 29.57 6.75
CA LYS A 394 16.17 30.06 6.97
C LYS A 394 17.15 29.28 6.09
N PRO A 395 18.11 29.93 5.43
CA PRO A 395 19.12 29.24 4.62
C PRO A 395 19.83 28.09 5.34
N ASP A 396 20.11 28.25 6.64
CA ASP A 396 20.79 27.22 7.46
C ASP A 396 19.97 25.93 7.65
N ASP A 397 18.65 26.01 7.49
CA ASP A 397 17.74 24.88 7.58
C ASP A 397 17.36 24.33 6.18
N LEU A 398 17.94 24.84 5.08
CA LEU A 398 17.61 24.42 3.71
C LEU A 398 17.92 22.93 3.49
N ILE A 399 16.95 22.21 2.94
CA ILE A 399 17.07 20.79 2.60
C ILE A 399 17.64 20.65 1.18
N ASP A 400 18.66 19.80 1.04
CA ASP A 400 19.29 19.51 -0.25
C ASP A 400 18.28 18.96 -1.27
N GLU A 401 18.49 19.28 -2.54
CA GLU A 401 17.63 18.79 -3.62
C GLU A 401 17.65 17.27 -3.76
N SER A 402 18.77 16.64 -3.39
CA SER A 402 18.95 15.18 -3.36
C SER A 402 17.95 14.47 -2.44
N MET A 403 17.29 15.17 -1.52
CA MET A 403 16.22 14.59 -0.70
C MET A 403 14.90 14.45 -1.47
N PHE A 404 14.71 15.21 -2.55
CA PHE A 404 13.44 15.25 -3.29
C PHE A 404 13.52 14.51 -4.62
N ARG A 405 14.65 14.61 -5.32
CA ARG A 405 14.80 13.98 -6.64
C ARG A 405 16.27 13.77 -7.02
N MET A 406 16.46 12.89 -8.01
CA MET A 406 17.71 12.80 -8.76
C MET A 406 17.87 13.98 -9.73
N THR A 407 19.11 14.48 -9.84
CA THR A 407 19.47 15.64 -10.69
C THR A 407 19.14 15.41 -12.18
N ASN A 408 19.22 14.17 -12.65
CA ASN A 408 18.98 13.80 -14.05
C ASN A 408 17.58 13.25 -14.32
N ALA A 409 16.69 13.21 -13.31
CA ALA A 409 15.33 12.75 -13.53
C ALA A 409 14.53 13.81 -14.30
N ASN A 410 13.66 13.39 -15.22
CA ASN A 410 12.83 14.30 -15.99
C ASN A 410 11.54 14.63 -15.23
N SER A 411 11.13 15.90 -15.24
CA SER A 411 9.89 16.34 -14.60
C SER A 411 8.65 16.02 -15.44
N PRO A 412 7.44 15.97 -14.81
CA PRO A 412 6.20 15.77 -15.55
C PRO A 412 5.98 16.82 -16.66
N GLU A 413 6.46 18.05 -16.44
CA GLU A 413 6.37 19.12 -17.44
C GLU A 413 7.27 18.86 -18.65
N LEU A 414 8.45 18.27 -18.42
CA LEU A 414 9.38 17.91 -19.49
C LEU A 414 8.96 16.67 -20.27
N THR A 415 8.42 15.65 -19.59
CA THR A 415 8.04 14.38 -20.24
C THR A 415 6.63 14.41 -20.83
N GLY A 416 5.76 15.31 -20.34
CA GLY A 416 4.32 15.26 -20.63
C GLY A 416 3.63 14.03 -20.03
N LEU A 417 4.24 13.38 -19.03
CA LEU A 417 3.73 12.19 -18.36
C LEU A 417 3.57 12.45 -16.87
N ALA A 418 2.50 11.95 -16.26
CA ALA A 418 2.29 12.03 -14.82
C ALA A 418 3.25 11.10 -14.07
N PRO A 419 3.70 11.43 -12.85
CA PRO A 419 4.68 10.65 -12.10
C PRO A 419 4.05 9.36 -11.57
N ILE A 420 4.06 8.30 -12.40
CA ILE A 420 3.48 6.99 -12.05
C ILE A 420 4.46 5.85 -12.33
N PHE A 421 4.24 4.72 -11.66
CA PHE A 421 4.91 3.46 -11.93
C PHE A 421 4.22 2.69 -13.07
N THR A 422 5.00 2.30 -14.07
CA THR A 422 4.60 1.31 -15.08
C THR A 422 4.54 -0.09 -14.47
N LYS A 423 3.83 -1.01 -15.12
CA LYS A 423 3.44 -2.30 -14.51
C LYS A 423 4.62 -3.22 -14.21
N ASN A 424 5.53 -3.38 -15.17
CA ASN A 424 6.63 -4.32 -15.09
C ASN A 424 7.91 -3.78 -15.73
N LEU A 425 9.02 -4.38 -15.31
CA LEU A 425 10.35 -4.19 -15.82
C LEU A 425 10.92 -5.54 -16.28
N LYS A 426 11.67 -5.53 -17.37
CA LYS A 426 12.37 -6.70 -17.92
C LYS A 426 13.86 -6.45 -17.93
N TYR A 427 14.64 -7.45 -17.52
CA TYR A 427 16.09 -7.43 -17.63
C TYR A 427 16.56 -8.52 -18.58
N SER A 428 17.27 -8.13 -19.64
CA SER A 428 17.87 -9.09 -20.57
C SER A 428 19.26 -9.48 -20.09
N THR A 429 19.48 -10.77 -19.80
CA THR A 429 20.80 -11.25 -19.37
C THR A 429 21.85 -11.17 -20.47
N LYS A 430 21.42 -11.26 -21.75
CA LYS A 430 22.31 -11.10 -22.92
C LYS A 430 22.77 -9.65 -23.13
N LYS A 431 21.88 -8.68 -22.91
CA LYS A 431 22.17 -7.26 -23.18
C LYS A 431 22.63 -6.50 -21.94
N SER A 432 22.41 -7.06 -20.75
CA SER A 432 22.63 -6.39 -19.45
C SER A 432 21.91 -5.05 -19.34
N ILE A 433 20.68 -4.98 -19.86
CA ILE A 433 19.88 -3.76 -19.94
C ILE A 433 18.47 -4.04 -19.42
N PHE A 434 17.95 -3.06 -18.69
CA PHE A 434 16.56 -2.98 -18.28
C PHE A 434 15.69 -2.33 -19.36
N THR A 435 14.47 -2.83 -19.52
CA THR A 435 13.45 -2.26 -20.40
C THR A 435 12.10 -2.26 -19.69
N SER A 436 11.41 -1.12 -19.66
CA SER A 436 10.06 -0.99 -19.13
C SER A 436 9.00 -1.43 -20.14
N ASP A 437 7.84 -1.87 -19.64
CA ASP A 437 6.66 -2.12 -20.47
C ASP A 437 6.03 -0.80 -20.97
N LYS A 438 4.91 -0.92 -21.72
CA LYS A 438 4.10 0.22 -22.15
C LYS A 438 3.74 1.13 -20.97
N THR A 439 3.84 2.44 -21.19
CA THR A 439 3.44 3.46 -20.25
C THR A 439 1.93 3.43 -20.02
N THR A 440 1.50 2.86 -18.90
CA THR A 440 0.09 2.69 -18.54
C THR A 440 -0.03 2.76 -17.03
N PHE A 441 -0.96 3.58 -16.55
CA PHE A 441 -1.34 3.65 -15.16
C PHE A 441 -2.24 2.46 -14.81
N ASP A 442 -1.96 1.81 -13.68
CA ASP A 442 -2.79 0.78 -13.06
C ASP A 442 -3.00 1.17 -11.59
N SER A 443 -4.22 1.53 -11.23
CA SER A 443 -4.54 2.14 -9.94
C SER A 443 -4.28 1.19 -8.78
N THR A 444 -4.53 -0.12 -8.96
CA THR A 444 -4.36 -1.11 -7.88
C THR A 444 -2.91 -1.23 -7.45
N LYS A 445 -1.98 -1.09 -8.40
CA LYS A 445 -0.54 -1.12 -8.15
C LYS A 445 -0.02 0.21 -7.65
N ASN A 446 -0.36 1.30 -8.34
CA ASN A 446 0.19 2.61 -8.02
C ASN A 446 -0.29 3.11 -6.65
N MET A 447 -1.59 3.02 -6.36
CA MET A 447 -2.11 3.47 -5.06
C MET A 447 -1.54 2.65 -3.90
N PHE A 448 -1.32 1.34 -4.10
CA PHE A 448 -0.67 0.51 -3.08
C PHE A 448 0.77 0.93 -2.84
N ILE A 449 1.58 1.08 -3.90
CA ILE A 449 2.97 1.52 -3.79
C ILE A 449 3.08 2.88 -3.09
N PHE A 450 2.27 3.85 -3.53
CA PHE A 450 2.29 5.18 -2.94
C PHE A 450 1.86 5.17 -1.48
N PHE A 451 0.81 4.42 -1.15
CA PHE A 451 0.38 4.28 0.24
C PHE A 451 1.48 3.65 1.11
N VAL A 452 2.12 2.57 0.65
CA VAL A 452 3.24 1.93 1.37
C VAL A 452 4.37 2.94 1.62
N PHE A 453 4.84 3.64 0.60
CA PHE A 453 5.92 4.62 0.77
C PHE A 453 5.52 5.78 1.68
N ILE A 454 4.30 6.32 1.53
CA ILE A 454 3.78 7.37 2.41
C ILE A 454 3.71 6.86 3.86
N ASN A 455 3.08 5.72 4.09
CA ASN A 455 2.82 5.20 5.42
C ASN A 455 4.11 4.76 6.13
N SER A 456 5.09 4.20 5.40
CA SER A 456 6.36 3.75 5.97
C SER A 456 7.36 4.88 6.27
N PHE A 457 7.35 5.98 5.50
CA PHE A 457 8.44 6.97 5.55
C PHE A 457 8.02 8.36 6.04
N ILE A 458 6.73 8.71 6.03
CA ILE A 458 6.31 10.08 6.33
C ILE A 458 6.62 10.52 7.77
N ASP A 459 6.49 9.64 8.76
CA ASP A 459 6.75 9.98 10.15
C ASP A 459 8.25 10.17 10.40
N LYS A 460 9.10 9.32 9.80
CA LYS A 460 10.57 9.48 9.83
C LYS A 460 11.00 10.78 9.16
N TYR A 461 10.38 11.13 8.05
CA TYR A 461 10.66 12.40 7.37
C TYR A 461 10.22 13.60 8.21
N ILE A 462 9.05 13.53 8.86
CA ILE A 462 8.61 14.55 9.83
C ILE A 462 9.64 14.70 10.94
N ASP A 463 10.09 13.60 11.55
CA ASP A 463 11.10 13.66 12.61
C ASP A 463 12.40 14.30 12.13
N PHE A 464 12.84 13.96 10.91
CA PHE A 464 14.03 14.55 10.27
C PHE A 464 13.89 16.05 10.06
N ILE A 465 12.73 16.53 9.59
CA ILE A 465 12.54 17.96 9.34
C ILE A 465 12.25 18.74 10.62
N THR A 466 11.62 18.17 11.64
CA THR A 466 11.33 18.89 12.90
C THR A 466 12.45 18.79 13.93
N ASP A 467 13.53 18.06 13.64
CA ASP A 467 14.64 17.77 14.56
C ASP A 467 14.13 17.26 15.93
N THR A 468 13.14 16.37 15.95
CA THR A 468 12.55 15.86 17.20
C THR A 468 13.57 14.96 17.93
N PRO A 469 14.08 15.32 19.13
CA PRO A 469 15.08 14.52 19.84
C PRO A 469 14.50 13.17 20.27
N GLN A 470 15.29 12.09 20.19
CA GLN A 470 14.94 10.72 20.58
C GLN A 470 14.37 10.64 22.02
N GLU A 471 14.84 11.50 22.92
CA GLU A 471 14.39 11.57 24.34
C GLU A 471 12.98 12.15 24.50
N LYS A 472 12.57 13.09 23.63
CA LYS A 472 11.18 13.58 23.58
C LYS A 472 10.22 12.55 22.98
N LYS A 473 10.71 11.63 22.13
CA LYS A 473 9.91 10.52 21.59
C LYS A 473 9.45 9.58 22.70
N ASN A 474 10.37 9.19 23.60
CA ASN A 474 10.04 8.33 24.74
C ASN A 474 9.10 9.04 25.73
N ALA A 475 9.30 10.34 25.97
CA ALA A 475 8.41 11.13 26.82
C ALA A 475 7.00 11.28 26.24
N MET A 476 6.86 11.57 24.93
CA MET A 476 5.54 11.70 24.28
C MET A 476 4.79 10.37 24.16
N LEU A 477 5.49 9.25 23.95
CA LEU A 477 4.89 7.91 23.99
C LEU A 477 4.36 7.57 25.39
N ILE A 478 5.12 7.92 26.43
CA ILE A 478 4.73 7.72 27.84
C ILE A 478 3.59 8.67 28.24
N GLU A 479 3.55 9.91 27.76
CA GLU A 479 2.47 10.87 28.01
C GLU A 479 1.16 10.47 27.33
N GLN A 480 1.23 9.95 26.10
CA GLN A 480 0.07 9.35 25.42
C GLN A 480 -0.46 8.13 26.20
N ILE A 481 0.42 7.24 26.68
CA ILE A 481 0.04 6.11 27.54
C ILE A 481 -0.50 6.57 28.93
N GLY A 482 0.03 7.67 29.48
CA GLY A 482 -0.38 8.25 30.76
C GLY A 482 -1.75 8.92 30.71
N SER A 483 -2.02 9.71 29.67
CA SER A 483 -3.33 10.35 29.45
C SER A 483 -4.46 9.33 29.21
N LEU A 484 -4.14 8.14 28.72
CA LEU A 484 -5.07 7.01 28.57
C LEU A 484 -5.44 6.33 29.91
N LYS A 485 -4.57 6.40 30.93
CA LYS A 485 -4.88 5.85 32.26
C LYS A 485 -5.82 6.72 33.08
N ASP A 486 -5.80 8.04 32.87
CA ASP A 486 -6.69 8.94 33.60
C ASP A 486 -8.14 8.92 33.08
N VAL A 487 -8.36 8.52 31.82
CA VAL A 487 -9.70 8.25 31.26
C VAL A 487 -10.35 7.01 31.89
N GLN A 488 -9.56 6.05 32.42
CA GLN A 488 -10.08 4.88 33.13
C GLN A 488 -10.58 5.18 34.55
N LYS A 489 -10.18 6.31 35.17
CA LYS A 489 -10.65 6.68 36.53
C LYS A 489 -12.04 7.32 36.55
N THR A 490 -12.54 7.83 35.42
CA THR A 490 -13.82 8.54 35.35
C THR A 490 -15.03 7.68 35.04
N ASN A 491 -14.86 6.40 34.64
CA ASN A 491 -15.97 5.47 34.42
C ASN A 491 -16.11 4.49 35.60
N LYS A 492 -16.63 4.96 36.74
CA LYS A 492 -17.19 4.06 37.76
C LYS A 492 -18.61 3.65 37.36
N LEU A 493 -18.79 2.36 37.05
CA LEU A 493 -20.10 1.73 36.90
C LEU A 493 -20.95 1.85 38.20
N PRO A 494 -22.29 1.92 38.11
CA PRO A 494 -23.18 1.96 39.27
C PRO A 494 -23.19 0.61 40.02
N LYS A 495 -23.25 0.67 41.34
CA LYS A 495 -23.41 -0.49 42.24
C LYS A 495 -24.79 -1.13 42.05
N LEU A 496 -24.82 -2.42 41.73
CA LEU A 496 -26.01 -3.25 41.84
C LEU A 496 -26.14 -3.76 43.28
N ASN A 497 -27.23 -3.40 43.95
CA ASN A 497 -27.64 -4.02 45.21
C ASN A 497 -28.19 -5.42 44.91
N ASN A 498 -27.82 -6.42 45.70
CA ASN A 498 -28.74 -7.49 46.06
C ASN A 498 -28.37 -8.14 47.39
N SER A 499 -29.43 -8.40 48.14
CA SER A 499 -29.51 -8.80 49.54
C SER A 499 -29.30 -10.29 49.78
N ASN A 500 -28.56 -10.59 50.86
CA ASN A 500 -28.58 -11.73 51.80
C ASN A 500 -29.23 -13.08 51.38
N SER A 501 -28.50 -14.19 51.56
CA SER A 501 -28.54 -14.98 52.82
C SER A 501 -27.63 -16.24 52.78
N ASN A 502 -27.22 -16.63 53.99
CA ASN A 502 -26.34 -17.72 54.47
C ASN A 502 -26.43 -19.07 53.71
N THR A 503 -25.39 -19.93 53.67
CA THR A 503 -24.91 -20.76 54.81
C THR A 503 -23.57 -21.47 54.48
N LEU A 504 -22.76 -21.74 55.51
CA LEU A 504 -21.48 -22.48 55.50
C LEU A 504 -21.63 -23.99 55.23
N ILE A 505 -20.56 -24.67 54.77
CA ILE A 505 -19.76 -25.70 55.51
C ILE A 505 -18.66 -26.32 54.60
N VAL A 506 -17.57 -26.70 55.28
CA VAL A 506 -16.18 -27.09 54.95
C VAL A 506 -16.03 -28.56 54.44
N PRO A 507 -14.88 -28.95 53.80
CA PRO A 507 -14.61 -30.22 53.10
C PRO A 507 -14.00 -31.29 54.03
N PRO A 508 -13.52 -32.48 53.56
CA PRO A 508 -12.12 -32.59 53.10
C PRO A 508 -11.75 -33.79 52.15
N ASP A 509 -10.51 -33.75 51.63
CA ASP A 509 -9.50 -34.83 51.45
C ASP A 509 -9.83 -36.15 50.71
N ALA A 510 -8.92 -36.89 50.09
CA ALA A 510 -7.50 -36.79 49.68
C ALA A 510 -7.14 -38.14 48.99
N GLY A 511 -6.01 -38.18 48.26
CA GLY A 511 -5.29 -39.41 47.86
C GLY A 511 -5.42 -39.74 46.36
N GLU A 512 -4.38 -39.51 45.54
CA GLU A 512 -3.22 -40.42 45.30
C GLU A 512 -3.66 -41.79 44.74
N SER A 513 -3.02 -42.44 43.77
CA SER A 513 -1.79 -42.23 42.99
C SER A 513 -1.77 -43.26 41.85
N ASP A 514 -0.80 -43.13 40.95
CA ASP A 514 -0.48 -43.89 39.73
C ASP A 514 -0.58 -45.43 39.80
N TYR A 515 -0.75 -46.08 38.64
CA TYR A 515 0.19 -47.09 38.12
C TYR A 515 -0.20 -47.61 36.71
N ASN A 516 0.73 -47.37 35.78
CA ASN A 516 1.14 -48.14 34.60
C ASN A 516 0.57 -49.55 34.30
N SER A 517 0.20 -49.73 33.01
CA SER A 517 0.84 -50.63 32.01
C SER A 517 0.23 -51.98 31.56
N ILE A 518 0.46 -52.25 30.25
CA ILE A 518 0.55 -53.53 29.48
C ILE A 518 -0.80 -54.21 29.13
N ILE A 519 -1.15 -54.50 27.87
CA ILE A 519 -0.71 -55.69 27.10
C ILE A 519 -1.01 -55.55 25.57
N ASN A 520 -0.04 -56.03 24.77
CA ASN A 520 -0.05 -56.31 23.33
C ASN A 520 -1.03 -57.45 22.92
N GLN A 521 -1.57 -57.42 21.70
CA GLN A 521 -1.18 -58.30 20.57
C GLN A 521 -2.14 -58.24 19.39
N ASP A 522 -1.55 -58.38 18.21
CA ASP A 522 -2.08 -58.34 16.85
C ASP A 522 -3.28 -59.27 16.57
N GLN A 523 -4.17 -58.84 15.65
CA GLN A 523 -4.51 -59.64 14.47
C GLN A 523 -5.18 -58.82 13.35
N VAL A 524 -4.76 -59.17 12.13
CA VAL A 524 -5.08 -58.61 10.81
C VAL A 524 -6.52 -58.93 10.39
N HIS A 525 -7.23 -57.97 9.77
CA HIS A 525 -8.24 -58.27 8.73
C HIS A 525 -8.39 -57.14 7.70
N GLU A 526 -8.71 -57.59 6.50
CA GLU A 526 -8.68 -56.92 5.19
C GLU A 526 -9.58 -55.68 5.07
N ILE A 527 -9.10 -54.68 4.33
CA ILE A 527 -9.88 -53.52 3.87
C ILE A 527 -10.15 -53.67 2.37
N SER A 528 -11.43 -53.74 2.02
CA SER A 528 -11.94 -53.64 0.64
C SER A 528 -11.96 -52.18 0.15
N PRO A 529 -11.79 -51.92 -1.15
CA PRO A 529 -11.68 -50.56 -1.70
C PRO A 529 -13.05 -49.87 -1.90
N PRO A 530 -13.12 -48.53 -1.82
CA PRO A 530 -14.34 -47.77 -2.10
C PRO A 530 -14.61 -47.61 -3.62
N PRO A 531 -15.87 -47.32 -4.02
CA PRO A 531 -16.36 -47.53 -5.37
C PRO A 531 -16.02 -46.41 -6.37
N LYS A 532 -15.92 -46.80 -7.65
CA LYS A 532 -15.73 -45.96 -8.84
C LYS A 532 -17.00 -45.17 -9.17
N ASN A 533 -16.86 -43.88 -9.46
CA ASN A 533 -17.92 -43.06 -10.07
C ASN A 533 -17.57 -42.82 -11.57
N PRO A 534 -18.41 -43.22 -12.53
CA PRO A 534 -18.12 -43.14 -13.96
C PRO A 534 -18.73 -41.87 -14.56
N ASN A 535 -17.91 -40.84 -14.83
CA ASN A 535 -18.21 -39.77 -15.80
C ASN A 535 -16.98 -38.86 -16.03
N LEU A 536 -15.84 -39.48 -16.34
CA LEU A 536 -14.63 -38.79 -16.79
C LEU A 536 -14.18 -39.36 -18.14
N THR A 537 -15.08 -39.32 -19.12
CA THR A 537 -14.82 -39.65 -20.53
C THR A 537 -15.74 -38.82 -21.42
N ARG A 538 -15.47 -37.52 -21.47
CA ARG A 538 -15.78 -36.61 -22.58
C ARG A 538 -14.94 -35.35 -22.31
N GLU A 539 -14.31 -34.83 -23.35
CA GLU A 539 -13.42 -33.66 -23.35
C GLU A 539 -11.92 -33.90 -23.07
N ILE A 540 -11.34 -34.95 -23.66
CA ILE A 540 -9.95 -34.91 -24.15
C ILE A 540 -9.93 -35.56 -25.53
N SER A 541 -10.45 -34.85 -26.52
CA SER A 541 -10.32 -35.21 -27.94
C SER A 541 -10.69 -34.00 -28.80
N GLU A 542 -9.94 -32.91 -28.66
CA GLU A 542 -9.91 -31.82 -29.65
C GLU A 542 -8.67 -30.96 -29.37
N TYR A 543 -7.51 -31.55 -29.66
CA TYR A 543 -6.31 -30.79 -30.00
C TYR A 543 -5.71 -31.45 -31.23
N ILE A 544 -5.37 -30.62 -32.21
CA ILE A 544 -4.49 -30.89 -33.36
C ILE A 544 -5.21 -31.50 -34.58
N ASP A 545 -5.72 -30.62 -35.45
CA ASP A 545 -5.34 -30.61 -36.87
C ASP A 545 -5.96 -29.42 -37.62
N SER A 546 -5.14 -28.42 -37.96
CA SER A 546 -5.07 -27.83 -39.31
C SER A 546 -4.01 -26.73 -39.34
N SER A 547 -2.90 -27.18 -39.91
CA SER A 547 -1.75 -26.50 -40.45
C SER A 547 -2.03 -25.30 -41.38
N ILE A 548 -1.08 -24.35 -41.38
CA ILE A 548 -0.39 -23.80 -42.56
C ILE A 548 -1.28 -23.13 -43.63
N ASP A 549 -1.30 -21.79 -43.64
CA ASP A 549 -0.86 -20.94 -44.77
C ASP A 549 -1.37 -19.50 -44.61
N LYS A 550 -0.46 -18.54 -44.83
CA LYS A 550 -0.64 -17.19 -45.43
C LYS A 550 0.34 -16.19 -44.84
N LYS A 551 1.50 -16.19 -45.49
CA LYS A 551 2.54 -15.18 -45.42
C LYS A 551 2.51 -14.46 -46.77
N GLU A 552 1.60 -13.51 -46.94
CA GLU A 552 1.51 -12.56 -48.07
C GLU A 552 0.27 -11.66 -47.82
N ASP A 553 0.49 -10.41 -47.41
CA ASP A 553 -0.38 -9.22 -47.58
C ASP A 553 -0.03 -8.09 -46.58
N LEU A 554 1.24 -7.70 -46.53
CA LEU A 554 1.68 -6.54 -45.74
C LEU A 554 2.49 -5.51 -46.53
N ASP A 555 2.71 -5.72 -47.84
CA ASP A 555 3.48 -4.79 -48.68
C ASP A 555 2.63 -3.85 -49.57
N ASP A 556 1.29 -4.01 -49.61
CA ASP A 556 0.41 -3.17 -50.45
C ASP A 556 -0.36 -2.06 -49.69
N LYS A 557 -0.06 -1.82 -48.41
CA LYS A 557 -0.65 -0.69 -47.62
C LYS A 557 0.33 0.41 -47.21
N MET A 558 1.60 0.34 -47.62
CA MET A 558 2.61 1.39 -47.39
C MET A 558 3.03 2.15 -48.66
N LYS A 559 2.11 2.32 -49.62
CA LYS A 559 2.40 3.06 -50.87
C LYS A 559 1.51 4.25 -51.19
N ASN A 560 0.63 4.70 -50.28
CA ASN A 560 -0.32 5.80 -50.54
C ASN A 560 -0.34 6.93 -49.48
N ILE A 561 0.78 7.21 -48.79
CA ILE A 561 0.92 8.44 -47.99
C ILE A 561 2.36 8.96 -48.15
N LEU A 562 2.71 9.33 -49.36
CA LEU A 562 3.90 10.14 -49.71
C LEU A 562 3.58 10.77 -51.07
N ASP A 563 2.58 11.66 -51.09
CA ASP A 563 2.36 12.65 -52.15
C ASP A 563 1.29 13.65 -51.68
N SER A 564 1.75 14.73 -51.06
CA SER A 564 1.12 16.07 -51.08
C SER A 564 1.94 17.00 -50.19
N THR A 565 3.07 17.43 -50.73
CA THR A 565 3.60 18.76 -50.48
C THR A 565 2.77 19.71 -51.36
N ASP A 566 2.12 20.71 -50.77
CA ASP A 566 2.05 22.09 -51.27
C ASP A 566 1.13 22.95 -50.39
N LEU A 567 1.68 24.12 -50.00
CA LEU A 567 1.15 25.27 -49.24
C LEU A 567 1.12 25.20 -47.70
#